data_AF-A0A259S5J5-F1
#
_entry.id   AF-A0A259S5J5-F1
#
_cell.length_a   1.000
_cell.length_b   1.000
_cell.length_c   1.000
_cell.angle_alpha   90.00
_cell.angle_beta   90.00
_cell.angle_gamma   90.00
#
_symmetry.space_group_name_H-M   'P 1'
#
loop_
_entity.id
_entity.type
_entity.pdbx_description
1 polymer ?
#
loop_
_entity_poly.entity_id
_entity_poly.type
_entity_poly.pdbx_seq_one_letter_code
_entity_poly.pdbx_strand_id
1 'polypeptide(L)'
;MPGPTDSSAFASTLSEAMLRSGITLTALRDGLLSRGHPISLTALSYWRSGLRLPERRGSLEALPVLEALLHLEPGALAKLVAG
;
A
#
# COMPACT_ATOMS: atom_id res chain seq x y z
N MET A 1 8.30 22.90 -8.65
CA MET A 1 7.50 21.68 -8.43
C MET A 1 7.77 21.19 -7.02
N PRO A 2 6.74 20.85 -6.21
CA PRO A 2 7.00 20.06 -5.02
C PRO A 2 7.64 18.74 -5.47
N GLY A 3 8.77 18.36 -4.86
CA GLY A 3 9.35 17.04 -5.09
C GLY A 3 8.33 15.96 -4.73
N PRO A 4 8.39 14.76 -5.34
CA PRO A 4 7.51 13.69 -4.92
C PRO A 4 7.77 13.42 -3.44
N THR A 5 6.81 13.75 -2.59
CA THR A 5 6.79 13.23 -1.22
C THR A 5 6.78 11.70 -1.31
N ASP A 6 7.37 11.04 -0.32
CA ASP A 6 7.44 9.57 -0.24
C ASP A 6 6.05 8.92 -0.40
N SER A 7 5.00 9.65 0.03
CA SER A 7 3.60 9.31 -0.16
C SER A 7 3.15 9.20 -1.62
N SER A 8 3.64 10.08 -2.51
CA SER A 8 3.33 10.08 -3.94
C SER A 8 4.04 8.94 -4.69
N ALA A 9 5.28 8.65 -4.30
CA ALA A 9 6.05 7.51 -4.84
C ALA A 9 5.40 6.18 -4.46
N PHE A 10 4.96 6.05 -3.20
CA PHE A 10 4.18 4.90 -2.74
C PHE A 10 2.87 4.77 -3.51
N ALA A 11 2.09 5.85 -3.62
CA ALA A 11 0.82 5.90 -4.33
C ALA A 11 0.93 5.44 -5.79
N SER A 12 1.95 5.93 -6.49
CA SER A 12 2.20 5.59 -7.90
C SER A 12 2.58 4.11 -8.04
N THR A 13 3.52 3.63 -7.21
CA THR A 13 3.95 2.22 -7.19
C THR A 13 2.79 1.28 -6.89
N LEU A 14 1.95 1.63 -5.91
CA LEU A 14 0.77 0.87 -5.55
C LEU A 14 -0.22 0.80 -6.73
N SER A 15 -0.55 1.95 -7.35
CA SER A 15 -1.46 1.99 -8.51
C SER A 15 -0.93 1.14 -9.67
N GLU A 16 0.37 1.23 -9.99
CA GLU A 16 0.97 0.43 -11.05
C GLU A 16 0.92 -1.06 -10.74
N ALA A 17 1.21 -1.45 -9.50
CA ALA A 17 1.14 -2.84 -9.07
C ALA A 17 -0.29 -3.39 -9.10
N MET A 18 -1.27 -2.58 -8.70
CA MET A 18 -2.69 -2.93 -8.79
C MET A 18 -3.14 -3.12 -10.24
N LEU A 19 -2.71 -2.24 -11.16
CA LEU A 19 -2.98 -2.36 -12.58
C LEU A 19 -2.35 -3.63 -13.18
N ARG A 20 -1.10 -3.93 -12.81
CA ARG A 20 -0.38 -5.13 -13.27
C ARG A 20 -1.01 -6.42 -12.76
N SER A 21 -1.40 -6.46 -11.49
CA SER A 21 -1.94 -7.66 -10.84
C SER A 21 -3.47 -7.79 -11.01
N GLY A 22 -4.15 -6.78 -11.55
CA GLY A 22 -5.60 -6.79 -11.77
C GLY A 22 -6.43 -6.80 -10.48
N ILE A 23 -5.82 -6.44 -9.35
CA ILE A 23 -6.47 -6.45 -8.02
C ILE A 23 -7.09 -5.08 -7.73
N THR A 24 -8.32 -5.10 -7.21
CA THR A 24 -9.02 -3.89 -6.75
C THR A 24 -8.65 -3.54 -5.31
N LEU A 25 -8.87 -2.28 -4.92
CA LEU A 25 -8.67 -1.82 -3.53
C LEU A 25 -9.46 -2.67 -2.52
N THR A 26 -10.64 -3.14 -2.95
CA THR A 26 -11.54 -3.96 -2.15
C THR A 26 -10.98 -5.36 -1.90
N ALA A 27 -10.42 -6.00 -2.93
CA ALA A 27 -9.79 -7.31 -2.82
C ALA A 27 -8.48 -7.24 -2.01
N LEU A 28 -7.73 -6.15 -2.19
CA LEU A 28 -6.54 -5.85 -1.40
C LEU A 28 -6.88 -5.70 0.09
N ARG A 29 -7.92 -4.92 0.41
CA ARG A 29 -8.46 -4.76 1.75
C ARG A 29 -8.87 -6.10 2.36
N ASP A 30 -9.60 -6.91 1.59
CA ASP A 30 -10.09 -8.20 2.04
C ASP A 30 -8.95 -9.16 2.39
N GLY A 31 -7.92 -9.21 1.54
CA GLY A 31 -6.71 -9.99 1.80
C GLY A 31 -5.94 -9.53 3.05
N LEU A 32 -5.86 -8.22 3.29
CA LEU A 32 -5.25 -7.66 4.50
C LEU A 32 -6.07 -8.02 5.75
N LEU A 33 -7.40 -7.89 5.67
CA LEU A 33 -8.31 -8.23 6.76
C LEU A 33 -8.23 -9.72 7.12
N SER A 34 -8.21 -10.59 6.11
CA SER A 34 -8.09 -12.05 6.26
C SER A 34 -6.80 -12.46 6.96
N ARG A 35 -5.70 -11.70 6.77
CA ARG A 35 -4.41 -11.94 7.43
C ARG A 35 -4.26 -11.23 8.79
N GLY A 36 -5.33 -10.61 9.31
CA GLY A 36 -5.33 -9.98 10.63
C GLY A 36 -4.92 -8.51 10.66
N HIS A 37 -4.86 -7.85 9.49
CA HIS A 37 -4.60 -6.41 9.37
C HIS A 37 -5.89 -5.68 8.96
N PRO A 38 -6.72 -5.23 9.92
CA PRO A 38 -7.97 -4.54 9.62
C PRO A 38 -7.69 -3.12 9.12
N ILE A 39 -7.39 -2.98 7.83
CA ILE A 39 -7.20 -1.69 7.17
C ILE A 39 -8.48 -1.32 6.43
N SER A 40 -9.03 -0.15 6.73
CA SER A 40 -10.23 0.33 6.04
C SER A 40 -9.94 0.71 4.59
N LEU A 41 -10.92 0.50 3.71
CA LEU A 41 -10.88 0.97 2.32
C LEU A 41 -10.51 2.46 2.22
N THR A 42 -11.03 3.28 3.14
CA THR A 42 -10.73 4.72 3.22
C THR A 42 -9.25 4.98 3.47
N ALA A 43 -8.61 4.20 4.36
CA ALA A 43 -7.19 4.31 4.64
C ALA A 43 -6.35 3.92 3.41
N LEU A 44 -6.69 2.82 2.73
CA LEU A 44 -6.05 2.43 1.48
C LEU A 44 -6.24 3.48 0.37
N SER A 45 -7.41 4.11 0.31
CA SER A 45 -7.69 5.18 -0.65
C SER A 45 -6.80 6.40 -0.39
N TYR A 46 -6.57 6.76 0.87
CA TYR A 46 -5.62 7.81 1.24
C TYR A 46 -4.17 7.45 0.85
N TRP A 47 -3.78 6.19 0.98
CA TRP A 47 -2.45 5.72 0.56
C TRP A 47 -2.28 5.78 -0.95
N ARG A 48 -3.29 5.34 -1.71
CA ARG A 48 -3.31 5.45 -3.17
C ARG A 48 -3.32 6.90 -3.66
N SER A 49 -3.87 7.82 -2.87
CA SER A 49 -3.89 9.24 -3.22
C SER A 49 -2.63 9.99 -2.78
N GLY A 50 -1.70 9.33 -2.08
CA GLY A 50 -0.48 9.96 -1.53
C GLY A 50 -0.77 10.98 -0.43
N LEU A 51 -1.96 10.96 0.15
CA LEU A 51 -2.38 11.86 1.22
C LEU A 51 -1.90 11.38 2.60
N ARG A 52 -1.68 10.07 2.75
CA ARG A 52 -1.21 9.48 4.00
C ARG A 52 -0.38 8.23 3.75
N LEU A 53 0.59 7.97 4.61
CA LEU A 53 1.41 6.77 4.60
C LEU A 53 1.06 5.85 5.79
N PRO A 54 1.36 4.54 5.69
CA PRO A 54 1.27 3.62 6.81
C PRO A 54 2.39 3.87 7.85
N GLU A 55 2.13 4.69 8.87
CA GLU A 55 3.12 4.98 9.93
C GLU A 55 2.96 4.10 11.18
N ARG A 56 1.81 3.43 11.32
CA ARG A 56 1.53 2.56 12.48
C ARG A 56 2.16 1.19 12.26
N ARG A 57 2.69 0.58 13.33
CA ARG A 57 3.20 -0.81 13.33
C ARG A 57 2.27 -1.80 12.59
N GLY A 58 0.99 -1.83 12.94
CA GLY A 58 0.03 -2.75 12.29
C GLY A 58 -0.22 -2.46 10.80
N SER A 59 0.12 -1.28 10.31
CA SER A 59 0.05 -0.95 8.88
C SER A 59 1.36 -1.26 8.15
N LEU A 60 2.51 -1.07 8.81
CA LEU A 60 3.81 -1.50 8.32
C LEU A 60 3.87 -3.02 8.19
N GLU A 61 3.32 -3.77 9.15
CA GLU A 61 3.21 -5.23 9.08
C GLU A 61 2.28 -5.70 7.95
N ALA A 62 1.36 -4.84 7.52
CA ALA A 62 0.46 -5.12 6.41
C ALA A 62 1.13 -4.92 5.03
N LEU A 63 2.27 -4.22 4.96
CA LEU A 63 3.03 -3.99 3.71
C LEU A 63 3.56 -5.27 3.06
N PRO A 64 4.24 -6.20 3.75
CA PRO A 64 4.68 -7.46 3.13
C PRO A 64 3.50 -8.30 2.63
N VAL A 65 2.35 -8.23 3.30
CA VAL A 65 1.11 -8.88 2.85
C VAL A 65 0.59 -8.24 1.56
N LEU A 66 0.53 -6.91 1.53
CA LEU A 66 0.13 -6.09 0.40
C LEU A 66 1.02 -6.38 -0.83
N GLU A 67 2.33 -6.40 -0.64
CA GLU A 67 3.32 -6.71 -1.68
C GLU A 67 3.12 -8.13 -2.23
N ALA A 68 2.94 -9.12 -1.35
CA ALA A 68 2.68 -10.49 -1.76
C ALA A 68 1.37 -10.64 -2.57
N LEU A 69 0.30 -9.94 -2.17
CA LEU A 69 -0.96 -9.92 -2.92
C LEU A 69 -0.80 -9.25 -4.29
N LEU A 70 0.04 -8.23 -4.37
CA LEU A 70 0.31 -7.50 -5.60
C LEU A 70 1.43 -8.12 -6.44
N HIS A 71 1.98 -9.27 -6.04
CA HIS A 71 3.10 -9.93 -6.70
C HIS A 71 4.33 -9.00 -6.87
N LEU A 72 4.56 -8.14 -5.87
CA LEU A 72 5.73 -7.27 -5.78
C LEU A 72 6.85 -7.94 -5.00
N GLU A 73 8.08 -7.48 -5.24
CA GLU A 73 9.21 -7.82 -4.38
C GLU A 73 8.97 -7.32 -2.94
N PRO A 74 9.35 -8.12 -1.93
CA PRO A 74 9.25 -7.73 -0.54
C PRO A 74 10.09 -6.47 -0.28
N GLY A 75 9.47 -5.46 0.31
CA GLY A 75 10.10 -4.17 0.58
C GLY A 75 10.05 -3.16 -0.58
N ALA A 76 9.46 -3.49 -1.74
CA ALA A 76 9.25 -2.55 -2.84
C ALA A 76 8.40 -1.33 -2.43
N LEU A 77 7.37 -1.55 -1.62
CA LEU A 77 6.54 -0.52 -1.01
C LEU A 77 7.09 -0.09 0.34
N ALA A 78 7.62 -1.00 1.16
CA ALA A 78 8.11 -0.64 2.50
C ALA A 78 9.28 0.38 2.48
N LYS A 79 10.17 0.29 1.48
CA LYS A 79 11.26 1.26 1.28
C LYS A 79 10.77 2.68 0.97
N LEU A 80 9.53 2.83 0.51
CA LEU A 80 8.90 4.11 0.16
C LEU A 80 8.12 4.71 1.35
N VAL A 81 8.03 3.97 2.47
CA VAL A 81 7.29 4.41 3.67
C VAL A 81 8.20 4.61 4.87
N ALA A 82 9.28 3.84 4.97
CA ALA A 82 10.20 3.86 6.10
C ALA A 82 11.22 5.03 6.07
N GLY A 83 10.87 6.16 5.43
CA GLY A 83 11.69 7.38 5.33
C GLY A 83 11.46 8.34 6.48
#